data_AF-A0AAW5HT21-F1
#
_entry.id   AF-A0AAW5HT21-F1
#
_cell.length_a   1.000
_cell.length_b   1.000
_cell.length_c   1.000
_cell.angle_alpha   90.00
_cell.angle_beta   90.00
_cell.angle_gamma   90.00
#
_symmetry.space_group_name_H-M   'P 1'
#
loop_
_entity.id
_entity.type
_entity.pdbx_description
1 polymer ?
#
loop_
_entity_poly.entity_id
_entity_poly.type
_entity_poly.pdbx_seq_one_letter_code
_entity_poly.pdbx_strand_id
1 'polypeptide(L)'
;MSDSFSQLRTAGGSNKPWVIGGVLALVVSLIGIALAAAYWSAQPKPEPNGVPTVVTVTAFPEAPQVRDDAPSGTFQGTLQSHSPDAAVAAWPAVFSLHEGQGMVSYPLSGCVALIAHDGSASALTKQCPPTTDDGFWSFSSPEPGIVEAQFFERRGDSSPNVEGSLSLLVE
;
A
#
# COMPACT_ATOMS: atom_id res chain seq x y z
N MET A 1 -34.86 -60.82 41.69
CA MET A 1 -35.55 -59.53 41.89
C MET A 1 -34.58 -58.47 41.42
N SER A 2 -34.85 -57.84 40.28
CA SER A 2 -33.98 -56.83 39.66
C SER A 2 -34.34 -55.45 40.21
N ASP A 3 -33.42 -54.79 40.89
CA ASP A 3 -33.67 -53.50 41.52
C ASP A 3 -33.95 -52.41 40.46
N SER A 4 -35.03 -51.66 40.66
CA SER A 4 -35.52 -50.58 39.77
C SER A 4 -34.47 -49.51 39.42
N PHE A 5 -33.39 -49.40 40.19
CA PHE A 5 -32.28 -48.48 39.91
C PHE A 5 -31.37 -48.95 38.77
N SER A 6 -31.47 -50.21 38.34
CA SER A 6 -30.66 -50.75 37.25
C SER A 6 -31.08 -50.22 35.87
N GLN A 7 -32.35 -49.79 35.70
CA GLN A 7 -32.82 -49.21 34.43
C GLN A 7 -32.39 -47.74 34.24
N LEU A 8 -32.09 -47.01 35.33
CA LEU A 8 -31.65 -45.62 35.25
C LEU A 8 -30.20 -45.47 34.78
N ARG A 9 -29.35 -46.49 35.00
CA ARG A 9 -27.97 -46.49 34.47
C ARG A 9 -27.92 -46.70 32.96
N THR A 10 -28.97 -47.28 32.37
CA THR A 10 -29.05 -47.65 30.94
C THR A 10 -29.91 -46.67 30.13
N ALA A 11 -30.63 -45.75 30.77
CA ALA A 11 -31.52 -44.78 30.13
C ALA A 11 -30.80 -43.53 29.57
N GLY A 12 -29.51 -43.35 29.86
CA GLY A 12 -28.70 -42.29 29.28
C GLY A 12 -28.11 -42.73 27.94
N GLY A 13 -28.77 -42.37 26.83
CA GLY A 13 -28.19 -42.53 25.50
C GLY A 13 -26.79 -41.88 25.41
N SER A 14 -25.93 -42.45 24.56
CA SER A 14 -24.53 -42.02 24.44
C SER A 14 -24.41 -40.53 24.13
N ASN A 15 -23.83 -39.76 25.06
CA ASN A 15 -23.51 -38.33 24.89
C ASN A 15 -22.20 -38.11 24.10
N LYS A 16 -21.50 -39.19 23.70
CA LYS A 16 -20.24 -39.13 22.97
C LYS A 16 -20.25 -38.21 21.74
N PRO A 17 -21.25 -38.21 20.84
CA PRO A 17 -21.21 -37.33 19.67
C PRO A 17 -21.28 -35.85 20.03
N TRP A 18 -22.04 -35.49 21.07
CA TRP A 18 -22.13 -34.12 21.58
C TRP A 18 -20.83 -33.67 22.27
N VAL A 19 -20.22 -34.57 23.05
CA VAL A 19 -18.92 -34.32 23.68
C VAL A 19 -17.83 -34.15 22.63
N ILE A 20 -17.79 -35.02 21.60
CA ILE A 20 -16.84 -34.92 20.49
C ILE A 20 -17.03 -33.61 19.73
N GLY A 21 -18.28 -33.22 19.43
CA GLY A 21 -18.58 -31.96 18.78
C GLY A 21 -18.13 -30.75 19.60
N GLY A 22 -18.38 -30.76 20.91
CA GLY A 22 -17.93 -29.71 21.83
C GLY A 22 -16.40 -29.59 21.90
N VAL A 23 -15.70 -30.72 21.98
CA VAL A 23 -14.22 -30.74 22.01
C VAL A 23 -13.65 -30.25 20.67
N LEU A 24 -14.22 -30.65 19.54
CA LEU A 24 -13.79 -30.16 18.23
C LEU A 24 -13.98 -28.66 18.08
N ALA A 25 -15.13 -28.13 18.48
CA ALA A 25 -15.40 -26.69 18.45
C ALA A 25 -14.40 -25.91 19.34
N LEU A 26 -14.09 -26.42 20.53
CA LEU A 26 -13.09 -25.84 21.42
C LEU A 26 -11.71 -25.79 20.76
N VAL A 27 -11.25 -26.89 20.17
CA VAL A 27 -9.93 -26.98 19.52
C VAL A 27 -9.82 -25.99 18.35
N VAL A 28 -10.84 -25.92 17.48
CA VAL A 28 -10.85 -24.98 16.35
C VAL A 28 -10.79 -23.54 16.86
N SER A 29 -11.54 -23.23 17.91
CA SER A 29 -11.54 -21.88 18.51
C SER A 29 -10.17 -21.51 19.07
N LEU A 30 -9.50 -22.42 19.78
CA LEU A 30 -8.15 -22.20 20.32
C LEU A 30 -7.11 -21.96 19.22
N ILE A 31 -7.17 -22.73 18.13
CA ILE A 31 -6.27 -22.54 16.98
C ILE A 31 -6.52 -21.18 16.34
N GLY A 32 -7.79 -20.79 16.15
CA GLY A 32 -8.14 -19.47 15.59
C GLY A 32 -7.61 -18.31 16.44
N ILE A 33 -7.76 -18.39 17.77
CA ILE A 33 -7.24 -17.38 18.70
C ILE A 33 -5.71 -17.31 18.62
N ALA A 34 -5.03 -18.44 18.60
CA ALA A 34 -3.57 -18.49 18.51
C ALA A 34 -3.05 -17.88 17.20
N LEU A 35 -3.70 -18.18 16.06
CA LEU A 35 -3.34 -17.62 14.76
C LEU A 35 -3.59 -16.11 14.69
N ALA A 36 -4.72 -15.65 15.24
CA ALA A 36 -5.02 -14.22 15.30
C ALA A 36 -4.01 -13.46 16.17
N ALA A 37 -3.63 -14.02 17.32
CA ALA A 37 -2.61 -13.44 18.19
C ALA A 37 -1.23 -13.41 17.52
N ALA A 38 -0.86 -14.48 16.82
CA ALA A 38 0.40 -14.53 16.07
C ALA A 38 0.43 -13.51 14.93
N TYR A 39 -0.67 -13.38 14.17
CA TYR A 39 -0.80 -12.39 13.12
C TYR A 39 -0.68 -10.96 13.66
N TRP A 40 -1.38 -10.66 14.77
CA TRP A 40 -1.34 -9.34 15.38
C TRP A 40 0.02 -9.03 16.00
N SER A 41 0.68 -10.02 16.61
CA SER A 41 2.03 -9.88 17.15
C SER A 41 3.11 -9.75 16.08
N ALA A 42 2.89 -10.29 14.89
CA ALA A 42 3.83 -10.20 13.77
C ALA A 42 3.74 -8.85 13.03
N GLN A 43 2.76 -8.00 13.35
CA GLN A 43 2.76 -6.65 12.82
C GLN A 43 3.94 -5.88 13.42
N PRO A 44 4.84 -5.33 12.59
CA PRO A 44 5.94 -4.53 13.09
C PRO A 44 5.35 -3.37 13.89
N LYS A 45 5.70 -3.29 15.17
CA LYS A 45 5.38 -2.11 15.98
C LYS A 45 5.98 -0.91 15.25
N PRO A 46 5.22 0.16 15.02
CA PRO A 46 5.81 1.42 14.59
C PRO A 46 6.89 1.76 15.62
N GLU A 47 8.16 1.66 15.23
CA GLU A 47 9.22 2.22 16.06
C GLU A 47 8.88 3.70 16.24
N PRO A 48 9.01 4.24 17.47
CA PRO A 48 9.00 5.68 17.62
C PRO A 48 10.14 6.18 16.76
N ASN A 49 9.81 6.80 15.62
CA ASN A 49 10.77 7.45 14.77
C ASN A 49 11.62 8.33 15.69
N GLY A 50 12.87 7.91 15.92
CA GLY A 50 13.82 8.70 16.66
C GLY A 50 13.78 10.10 16.04
N VAL A 51 13.66 11.11 16.91
CA VAL A 51 13.63 12.54 16.55
C VAL A 51 14.51 12.73 15.31
N PRO A 52 13.97 13.25 14.19
CA PRO A 52 14.70 13.25 12.94
C PRO A 52 16.03 13.95 13.17
N THR A 53 17.12 13.20 13.10
CA THR A 53 18.45 13.77 13.05
C THR A 53 18.45 14.63 11.80
N VAL A 54 18.44 15.95 12.00
CA VAL A 54 18.56 16.91 10.91
C VAL A 54 19.93 16.68 10.29
N VAL A 55 19.99 15.84 9.27
CA VAL A 55 21.16 15.71 8.41
C VAL A 55 21.18 17.00 7.59
N THR A 56 21.98 17.96 8.01
CA THR A 56 22.29 19.13 7.20
C THR A 56 23.07 18.64 5.99
N VAL A 57 22.37 18.35 4.89
CA VAL A 57 22.98 17.98 3.62
C VAL A 57 23.63 19.23 3.06
N THR A 58 24.93 19.44 3.34
CA THR A 58 25.77 20.42 2.64
C THR A 58 26.40 19.81 1.39
N ALA A 59 25.65 18.96 0.68
CA ALA A 59 25.99 18.64 -0.71
C ALA A 59 25.44 19.80 -1.52
N PHE A 60 26.31 20.76 -1.87
CA PHE A 60 26.05 21.64 -2.98
C PHE A 60 26.34 20.79 -4.23
N PRO A 61 25.34 20.25 -4.94
CA PRO A 61 25.62 19.64 -6.23
C PRO A 61 26.26 20.70 -7.12
N GLU A 62 27.24 20.25 -7.90
CA GLU A 62 27.80 21.01 -9.00
C GLU A 62 26.65 21.63 -9.81
N ALA A 63 26.78 22.91 -10.17
CA ALA A 63 25.70 23.74 -10.71
C ALA A 63 24.76 22.94 -11.62
N PRO A 64 23.45 22.85 -11.31
CA PRO A 64 22.54 22.01 -12.07
C PRO A 64 22.58 22.44 -13.53
N GLN A 65 22.65 21.46 -14.43
CA GLN A 65 22.25 21.66 -15.81
C GLN A 65 20.73 21.87 -15.79
N VAL A 66 20.30 23.09 -15.43
CA VAL A 66 18.90 23.49 -15.36
C VAL A 66 18.25 23.16 -16.70
N ARG A 67 17.40 22.13 -16.69
CA ARG A 67 16.46 21.91 -17.78
C ARG A 67 15.24 22.72 -17.39
N ASP A 68 15.09 23.92 -17.96
CA ASP A 68 14.02 24.88 -17.66
C ASP A 68 12.59 24.28 -17.76
N ASP A 69 12.45 23.11 -18.37
CA ASP A 69 11.16 22.45 -18.64
C ASP A 69 10.77 21.36 -17.62
N ALA A 70 11.60 21.06 -16.61
CA ALA A 70 11.33 19.96 -15.67
C ALA A 70 10.63 20.47 -14.39
N PRO A 71 9.44 19.93 -14.03
CA PRO A 71 8.69 20.44 -12.89
C PRO A 71 9.43 20.20 -11.57
N SER A 72 9.45 21.24 -10.74
CA SER A 72 10.04 21.20 -9.40
C SER A 72 9.05 21.78 -8.39
N GLY A 73 8.82 21.07 -7.29
CA GLY A 73 7.86 21.42 -6.26
C GLY A 73 7.05 20.23 -5.78
N THR A 74 6.17 20.48 -4.81
CA THR A 74 5.20 19.50 -4.33
C THR A 74 3.88 19.74 -5.03
N PHE A 75 3.36 18.72 -5.70
CA PHE A 75 2.12 18.76 -6.45
C PHE A 75 1.11 17.80 -5.83
N GLN A 76 -0.14 18.22 -5.75
CA GLN A 76 -1.25 17.39 -5.29
C GLN A 76 -2.37 17.36 -6.32
N GLY A 77 -3.04 16.23 -6.41
CA GLY A 77 -4.24 16.10 -7.23
C GLY A 77 -4.76 14.69 -7.25
N THR A 78 -5.55 14.38 -8.26
CA THR A 78 -6.22 13.09 -8.41
C THR A 78 -5.72 12.42 -9.68
N LEU A 79 -5.32 11.17 -9.53
CA LEU A 79 -4.98 10.27 -10.63
C LEU A 79 -6.21 9.43 -11.00
N GLN A 80 -6.35 9.14 -12.29
CA GLN A 80 -7.40 8.30 -12.86
C GLN A 80 -6.76 7.10 -13.54
N SER A 81 -7.30 5.91 -13.29
CA SER A 81 -6.90 4.68 -13.96
C SER A 81 -7.76 4.45 -15.20
N HIS A 82 -7.09 4.11 -16.29
CA HIS A 82 -7.72 3.62 -17.53
C HIS A 82 -7.84 2.10 -17.59
N SER A 83 -7.28 1.39 -16.61
CA SER A 83 -7.42 -0.07 -16.52
C SER A 83 -8.86 -0.46 -16.16
N PRO A 84 -9.53 -1.32 -16.96
CA PRO A 84 -10.90 -1.77 -16.69
C PRO A 84 -11.00 -2.66 -15.44
N ASP A 85 -9.89 -3.25 -15.02
CA ASP A 85 -9.80 -4.14 -13.85
C ASP A 85 -9.42 -3.39 -12.56
N ALA A 86 -9.28 -2.06 -12.61
CA ALA A 86 -8.89 -1.26 -11.46
C ALA A 86 -9.97 -1.29 -10.37
N ALA A 87 -9.58 -1.69 -9.15
CA ALA A 87 -10.47 -1.67 -8.00
C ALA A 87 -10.96 -0.25 -7.64
N VAL A 88 -10.16 0.77 -7.97
CA VAL A 88 -10.46 2.18 -7.74
C VAL A 88 -10.15 2.94 -9.02
N ALA A 89 -11.17 3.61 -9.59
CA ALA A 89 -11.02 4.34 -10.86
C ALA A 89 -10.24 5.65 -10.69
N ALA A 90 -10.28 6.28 -9.51
CA ALA A 90 -9.55 7.52 -9.26
C ALA A 90 -9.13 7.65 -7.78
N TRP A 91 -7.93 8.15 -7.53
CA TRP A 91 -7.39 8.31 -6.18
C TRP A 91 -6.48 9.54 -6.04
N PRO A 92 -6.39 10.14 -4.84
CA PRO A 92 -5.49 11.25 -4.60
C PRO A 92 -4.03 10.80 -4.57
N ALA A 93 -3.14 11.64 -5.09
CA ALA A 93 -1.70 11.44 -5.05
C ALA A 93 -0.97 12.75 -4.78
N VAL A 94 0.19 12.64 -4.14
CA VAL A 94 1.09 13.75 -3.88
C VAL A 94 2.45 13.41 -4.50
N PHE A 95 2.93 14.29 -5.37
CA PHE A 95 4.22 14.18 -6.01
C PHE A 95 5.15 15.24 -5.44
N SER A 96 6.36 14.87 -5.07
CA SER A 96 7.43 15.81 -4.75
C SER A 96 8.52 15.63 -5.78
N LEU A 97 8.60 16.57 -6.71
CA LEU A 97 9.48 16.51 -7.87
C LEU A 97 10.58 17.58 -7.76
N HIS A 98 11.75 17.25 -8.26
CA HIS A 98 12.87 18.15 -8.44
C HIS A 98 13.58 17.75 -9.73
N GLU A 99 13.57 18.62 -10.74
CA GLU A 99 14.20 18.36 -12.04
C GLU A 99 13.76 17.03 -12.69
N GLY A 100 12.47 16.69 -12.57
CA GLY A 100 11.87 15.50 -13.18
C GLY A 100 12.12 14.17 -12.46
N GLN A 101 12.84 14.18 -11.35
CA GLN A 101 12.95 13.05 -10.42
C GLN A 101 12.30 13.38 -9.07
N GLY A 102 12.04 12.38 -8.24
CA GLY A 102 11.51 12.63 -6.90
C GLY A 102 10.76 11.44 -6.33
N MET A 103 9.60 11.70 -5.74
CA MET A 103 8.77 10.68 -5.13
C MET A 103 7.28 10.94 -5.33
N VAL A 104 6.52 9.85 -5.40
CA VAL A 104 5.05 9.86 -5.33
C VAL A 104 4.61 9.17 -4.05
N SER A 105 3.63 9.77 -3.38
CA SER A 105 2.97 9.24 -2.19
C SER A 105 1.47 9.12 -2.45
N TYR A 106 0.91 7.97 -2.12
CA TYR A 106 -0.52 7.70 -2.20
C TYR A 106 -1.11 7.67 -0.78
N PRO A 107 -1.76 8.76 -0.31
CA PRO A 107 -2.17 8.89 1.08
C PRO A 107 -3.12 7.80 1.58
N LEU A 108 -3.93 7.24 0.67
CA LEU A 108 -4.95 6.25 1.03
C LEU A 108 -4.39 4.83 1.22
N SER A 109 -3.39 4.45 0.41
CA SER A 109 -2.78 3.11 0.49
C SER A 109 -1.50 3.10 1.34
N GLY A 110 -0.89 4.26 1.57
CA GLY A 110 0.43 4.37 2.19
C GLY A 110 1.55 3.89 1.28
N CYS A 111 1.28 3.65 -0.01
CA CYS A 111 2.33 3.36 -0.98
C CYS A 111 3.15 4.62 -1.25
N VAL A 112 4.47 4.47 -1.20
CA VAL A 112 5.43 5.49 -1.61
C VAL A 112 6.38 4.87 -2.63
N ALA A 113 6.61 5.57 -3.74
CA ALA A 113 7.55 5.17 -4.77
C ALA A 113 8.51 6.31 -5.14
N LEU A 114 9.75 5.97 -5.41
CA LEU A 114 10.73 6.87 -6.02
C LEU A 114 10.49 6.96 -7.52
N ILE A 115 10.83 8.10 -8.08
CA ILE A 115 10.83 8.36 -9.51
C ILE A 115 12.23 8.82 -9.89
N ALA A 116 12.92 8.03 -10.70
CA ALA A 116 14.26 8.39 -11.17
C ALA A 116 14.18 9.43 -12.31
N HIS A 117 15.33 9.99 -12.68
CA HIS A 117 15.43 10.98 -13.76
C HIS A 117 14.93 10.49 -15.12
N ASP A 118 14.97 9.17 -15.38
CA ASP A 118 14.44 8.58 -16.62
C ASP A 118 12.93 8.26 -16.53
N GLY A 119 12.28 8.71 -15.46
CA GLY A 119 10.89 8.46 -15.14
C GLY A 119 10.63 7.09 -14.52
N SER A 120 11.62 6.18 -14.42
CA SER A 120 11.39 4.85 -13.84
C SER A 120 10.90 4.96 -12.40
N ALA A 121 9.87 4.19 -12.07
CA ALA A 121 9.33 4.15 -10.72
C ALA A 121 9.94 2.98 -9.94
N SER A 122 10.15 3.17 -8.64
CA SER A 122 10.62 2.10 -7.75
C SER A 122 9.90 2.19 -6.41
N ALA A 123 9.24 1.11 -6.02
CA ALA A 123 8.50 1.04 -4.78
C ALA A 123 9.44 1.14 -3.56
N LEU A 124 9.16 2.08 -2.66
CA LEU A 124 9.84 2.18 -1.36
C LEU A 124 9.12 1.41 -0.26
N THR A 125 7.85 1.07 -0.48
CA THR A 125 6.98 0.46 0.52
C THR A 125 6.32 -0.79 -0.04
N LYS A 126 6.07 -1.79 0.83
CA LYS A 126 5.45 -3.07 0.44
C LYS A 126 3.97 -2.94 0.04
N GLN A 127 3.35 -1.81 0.35
CA GLN A 127 1.97 -1.47 0.01
C GLN A 127 1.80 -1.08 -1.47
N CYS A 128 2.91 -0.90 -2.20
CA CYS A 128 2.85 -0.55 -3.60
C CYS A 128 2.44 -1.74 -4.48
N PRO A 129 1.72 -1.49 -5.59
CA PRO A 129 1.44 -2.51 -6.59
C PRO A 129 2.74 -3.12 -7.12
N PRO A 130 2.75 -4.42 -7.47
CA PRO A 130 3.94 -5.09 -7.99
C PRO A 130 4.40 -4.53 -9.35
N THR A 131 3.49 -3.89 -10.10
CA THR A 131 3.80 -3.23 -11.37
C THR A 131 4.53 -1.89 -11.23
N THR A 132 4.70 -1.40 -9.99
CA THR A 132 5.36 -0.11 -9.73
C THR A 132 6.82 -0.12 -10.20
N ASP A 133 7.55 -1.22 -9.97
CA ASP A 133 8.99 -1.29 -10.28
C ASP A 133 9.31 -1.41 -11.78
N ASP A 134 8.33 -1.87 -12.57
CA ASP A 134 8.48 -2.03 -14.03
C ASP A 134 8.02 -0.79 -14.81
N GLY A 135 7.26 0.09 -14.15
CA GLY A 135 6.61 1.23 -14.78
C GLY A 135 7.47 2.49 -14.83
N PHE A 136 6.98 3.48 -15.58
CA PHE A 136 7.60 4.79 -15.65
C PHE A 136 6.56 5.91 -15.68
N TRP A 137 6.94 7.06 -15.12
CA TRP A 137 6.20 8.30 -15.14
C TRP A 137 6.73 9.23 -16.23
N SER A 138 5.79 9.90 -16.89
CA SER A 138 6.04 11.02 -17.78
C SER A 138 5.34 12.24 -17.22
N PHE A 139 6.05 13.37 -17.17
CA PHE A 139 5.50 14.62 -16.67
C PHE A 139 5.52 15.69 -17.76
N SER A 140 4.42 16.42 -17.89
CA SER A 140 4.31 17.64 -18.70
C SER A 140 3.82 18.79 -17.82
N SER A 141 4.37 19.99 -18.01
CA SER A 141 3.92 21.22 -17.34
C SER A 141 3.28 22.13 -18.39
N PRO A 142 1.99 21.93 -18.73
CA PRO A 142 1.33 22.76 -19.76
C PRO A 142 1.20 24.22 -19.31
N GLU A 143 1.03 24.44 -18.00
CA GLU A 143 0.89 25.76 -17.39
C GLU A 143 1.77 25.85 -16.13
N PRO A 144 2.23 27.06 -15.75
CA PRO A 144 2.94 27.25 -14.50
C PRO A 144 2.10 26.80 -13.29
N GLY A 145 2.64 25.89 -12.49
CA GLY A 145 1.96 25.36 -11.30
C GLY A 145 0.97 24.23 -11.56
N ILE A 146 0.84 23.75 -12.80
CA ILE A 146 0.08 22.54 -13.15
C ILE A 146 1.03 21.53 -13.78
N VAL A 147 1.00 20.30 -13.26
CA VAL A 147 1.75 19.16 -13.79
C VAL A 147 0.77 18.07 -14.18
N GLU A 148 0.82 17.68 -15.44
CA GLU A 148 0.18 16.47 -15.91
C GLU A 148 1.15 15.30 -15.70
N ALA A 149 0.68 14.29 -14.97
CA ALA A 149 1.42 13.07 -14.69
C ALA A 149 0.76 11.91 -15.41
N GLN A 150 1.55 11.14 -16.15
CA GLN A 150 1.11 9.96 -16.89
C GLN A 150 2.00 8.77 -16.52
N PHE A 151 1.39 7.65 -16.14
CA PHE A 151 2.09 6.41 -15.80
C PHE A 151 1.86 5.35 -16.85
N PHE A 152 2.92 4.65 -17.18
CA PHE A 152 2.95 3.54 -18.14
C PHE A 152 3.53 2.32 -17.43
N GLU A 153 2.90 1.16 -17.56
CA GLU A 153 3.39 -0.07 -16.91
C GLU A 153 4.62 -0.64 -17.60
N ARG A 154 4.82 -0.37 -18.89
CA ARG A 154 6.01 -0.81 -19.62
C ARG A 154 6.51 0.26 -20.58
N ARG A 155 7.83 0.39 -20.66
CA ARG A 155 8.51 1.26 -21.64
C ARG A 155 8.15 0.82 -23.07
N GLY A 156 7.46 1.69 -23.81
CA GLY A 156 7.01 1.45 -25.18
C GLY A 156 5.48 1.35 -25.34
N ASP A 157 4.72 1.36 -24.24
CA ASP A 157 3.26 1.44 -24.31
C ASP A 157 2.82 2.79 -24.92
N SER A 158 1.80 2.75 -25.79
CA SER A 158 1.30 3.94 -26.48
C SER A 158 0.21 4.69 -25.72
N SER A 159 -0.32 4.10 -24.65
CA SER A 159 -1.38 4.67 -23.82
C SER A 159 -0.99 4.60 -22.34
N PRO A 160 -1.17 5.69 -21.58
CA PRO A 160 -0.94 5.66 -20.15
C PRO A 160 -2.02 4.81 -19.45
N ASN A 161 -1.61 4.04 -18.44
CA ASN A 161 -2.54 3.30 -17.59
C ASN A 161 -3.14 4.21 -16.51
N VAL A 162 -2.40 5.22 -16.08
CA VAL A 162 -2.86 6.20 -15.10
C VAL A 162 -2.51 7.58 -15.60
N GLU A 163 -3.45 8.51 -15.51
CA GLU A 163 -3.23 9.92 -15.83
C GLU A 163 -3.81 10.83 -14.75
N GLY A 164 -3.26 12.01 -14.59
CA GLY A 164 -3.89 13.03 -13.76
C GLY A 164 -3.24 14.39 -13.91
N SER A 165 -4.02 15.41 -13.59
CA SER A 165 -3.54 16.79 -13.48
C SER A 165 -3.36 17.12 -12.00
N LEU A 166 -2.18 17.60 -11.65
CA LEU A 166 -1.75 17.90 -10.31
C LEU A 166 -1.44 19.40 -10.22
N SER A 167 -1.88 20.02 -9.13
CA SER A 167 -1.66 21.44 -8.85
C SER A 167 -0.53 21.60 -7.84
N LEU A 168 0.28 22.66 -8.01
CA LEU A 168 1.34 23.01 -7.07
C LEU A 168 0.72 23.32 -5.71
N LEU A 169 1.19 22.62 -4.68
CA LEU A 169 0.89 22.91 -3.30
C LEU A 169 1.77 24.10 -2.88
N VAL A 170 1.15 25.28 -2.74
CA VAL A 170 1.80 26.45 -2.17
C VAL A 170 1.47 26.47 -0.68
N GLU A 171 2.47 26.23 0.17
CA GLU A 171 2.39 26.50 1.61
C GLU A 171 2.76 27.96 1.93
#